data_AF-A0A1N6CUJ5-F1
#
_entry.id   AF-A0A1N6CUJ5-F1
#
_cell.length_a   1.000
_cell.length_b   1.000
_cell.length_c   1.000
_cell.angle_alpha   90.00
_cell.angle_beta   90.00
_cell.angle_gamma   90.00
#
_symmetry.space_group_name_H-M   'P 1'
#
loop_
_entity.id
_entity.type
_entity.pdbx_description
1 polymer ?
#
loop_
_entity_poly.entity_id
_entity_poly.type
_entity_poly.pdbx_seq_one_letter_code
_entity_poly.pdbx_strand_id
1 'polypeptide(L)'
;MREQLEAQAESIRQLKHRLDWFKKQLFGPKSEKQVYDIPEQDNLFQPDDAPLPEQPAEEEKRTIKAYQRGTGKKQRDDDCLNDTGLRFTADVPVEVIEQLPPELTGPDADQYDIIGTKTTYRLAQRASSYVVLKCERPVFRRKGTDQKPVTTPAPFNVLDNSLADVSLLAGLLVDKFQFHLPLYRQHQRIQQAGITLSRSTLTNLVKRAIDLLRPIVDAQTDNVLRSRVLAMDETPIKAGHLGRAGPQKGKMKTGWFWPCNYPQIISYISILLIK
;
A
#
# COMPACT_ATOMS: atom_id res chain seq x y z
N MET A 1 43.82 49.22 -15.45
CA MET A 1 43.48 48.89 -14.04
C MET A 1 42.11 48.24 -13.91
N ARG A 2 40.97 48.89 -14.23
CA ARG A 2 39.63 48.27 -14.10
C ARG A 2 39.40 47.07 -15.03
N GLU A 3 39.75 47.18 -16.30
CA GLU A 3 39.61 46.08 -17.28
C GLU A 3 40.47 44.86 -16.93
N GLN A 4 41.66 45.06 -16.36
CA GLN A 4 42.52 43.97 -15.89
C GLN A 4 41.93 43.24 -14.68
N LEU A 5 41.27 43.96 -13.77
CA LEU A 5 40.59 43.36 -12.63
C LEU A 5 39.38 42.54 -13.07
N GLU A 6 38.63 43.01 -14.08
CA GLU A 6 37.50 42.29 -14.65
C GLU A 6 37.94 41.01 -15.37
N ALA A 7 38.98 41.09 -16.22
CA ALA A 7 39.54 39.92 -16.90
C ALA A 7 40.08 38.87 -15.92
N GLN A 8 40.70 39.30 -14.81
CA GLN A 8 41.15 38.38 -13.75
C GLN A 8 39.96 37.75 -13.00
N ALA A 9 38.90 38.50 -12.73
CA ALA A 9 37.71 37.98 -12.07
C ALA A 9 37.00 36.91 -12.93
N GLU A 10 36.95 37.10 -14.26
CA GLU A 10 36.41 36.12 -15.19
C GLU A 10 37.24 34.84 -15.22
N SER A 11 38.57 34.95 -15.28
CA SER A 11 39.48 33.80 -15.21
C SER A 11 39.29 33.00 -13.93
N ILE A 12 39.17 33.68 -12.78
CA ILE A 12 38.92 33.02 -11.48
C ILE A 12 37.58 32.30 -11.48
N ARG A 13 36.52 32.88 -12.07
CA ARG A 13 35.21 32.19 -12.18
C ARG A 13 35.31 30.93 -13.03
N GLN A 14 35.97 31.01 -14.17
CA GLN A 14 36.17 29.85 -15.06
C GLN A 14 36.98 28.75 -14.37
N LEU A 15 38.04 29.11 -13.66
CA LEU A 15 38.87 28.17 -12.90
C LEU A 15 38.09 27.51 -11.76
N LYS A 16 37.32 28.29 -10.98
CA LYS A 16 36.46 27.75 -9.92
C LYS A 16 35.43 26.79 -10.47
N HIS A 17 34.80 27.13 -11.60
CA HIS A 17 33.83 26.25 -12.24
C HIS A 17 34.45 24.92 -12.68
N ARG A 18 35.65 24.95 -13.27
CA ARG A 18 36.39 23.73 -13.64
C ARG A 18 36.76 22.89 -12.41
N LEU A 19 37.21 23.54 -11.33
CA LEU A 19 37.51 22.84 -10.07
C LEU A 19 36.28 22.18 -9.46
N ASP A 20 35.13 22.85 -9.45
CA ASP A 20 33.89 22.27 -8.92
C ASP A 20 33.40 21.11 -9.78
N TRP A 21 33.60 21.19 -11.10
CA TRP A 21 33.34 20.07 -12.02
C TRP A 21 34.24 18.87 -11.70
N PHE A 22 35.55 19.07 -11.55
CA PHE A 22 36.49 18.00 -11.18
C PHE A 22 36.20 17.43 -9.79
N LYS A 23 35.83 18.26 -8.81
CA LYS A 23 35.44 17.81 -7.46
C LYS A 23 34.20 16.92 -7.50
N LYS A 24 33.18 17.30 -8.28
CA LYS A 24 32.01 16.44 -8.50
C LYS A 24 32.37 15.14 -9.21
N GLN A 25 33.35 15.17 -10.11
CA GLN A 25 33.81 13.96 -10.77
C GLN A 25 34.59 13.07 -9.79
N LEU A 26 35.54 13.57 -9.00
CA LEU A 26 36.33 12.75 -8.10
C LEU A 26 35.56 12.27 -6.85
N PHE A 27 34.74 13.15 -6.26
CA PHE A 27 34.09 12.92 -4.96
C PHE A 27 32.57 12.78 -5.05
N GLY A 28 31.99 12.88 -6.25
CA GLY A 28 30.57 12.62 -6.46
C GLY A 28 30.24 11.13 -6.40
N PRO A 29 28.96 10.79 -6.20
CA PRO A 29 28.51 9.39 -6.19
C PRO A 29 28.73 8.78 -7.58
N LYS A 30 29.78 7.97 -7.73
CA LYS A 30 30.10 7.26 -8.97
C LYS A 30 29.68 5.80 -8.89
N SER A 31 29.06 5.33 -9.97
CA SER A 31 28.57 3.96 -10.12
C SER A 31 29.67 2.93 -10.38
N GLU A 32 30.90 3.36 -10.71
CA GLU A 32 32.01 2.49 -11.07
C GLU A 32 33.30 2.96 -10.40
N LYS A 33 34.07 2.02 -9.84
CA LYS A 33 35.42 2.28 -9.31
C LYS A 33 36.39 2.37 -10.47
N GLN A 34 36.78 3.58 -10.86
CA GLN A 34 37.98 3.78 -11.67
C GLN A 34 39.20 3.87 -10.74
N VAL A 35 40.20 3.05 -11.01
CA VAL A 35 41.56 3.20 -10.49
C VAL A 35 42.24 4.27 -11.35
N TYR A 36 42.73 5.34 -10.73
CA TYR A 36 43.54 6.34 -11.41
C TYR A 36 45.02 6.01 -11.15
N ASP A 37 45.80 5.86 -12.20
CA ASP A 37 47.27 5.84 -12.10
C ASP A 37 47.76 7.28 -11.98
N ILE A 38 48.18 7.68 -10.78
CA ILE A 38 48.78 8.99 -10.53
C ILE A 38 50.29 8.75 -10.39
N PRO A 39 51.13 9.23 -11.32
CA PRO A 39 52.55 8.85 -11.40
C PRO A 39 53.44 9.30 -10.21
N GLU A 40 52.91 10.06 -9.24
CA GLU A 40 53.64 10.52 -8.04
C GLU A 40 52.98 10.10 -6.72
N GLN A 41 51.86 9.37 -6.77
CA GLN A 41 51.19 8.92 -5.56
C GLN A 41 51.48 7.43 -5.36
N ASP A 42 52.44 7.11 -4.49
CA ASP A 42 52.68 5.73 -4.08
C ASP A 42 51.38 5.14 -3.52
N ASN A 43 50.97 4.00 -4.07
CA ASN A 43 49.82 3.24 -3.58
C ASN A 43 50.05 2.88 -2.11
N LEU A 44 49.32 3.54 -1.21
CA LEU A 44 49.41 3.34 0.24
C LEU A 44 49.07 1.90 0.69
N PHE A 45 48.52 1.10 -0.22
CA PHE A 45 48.29 -0.33 -0.06
C PHE A 45 48.90 -1.04 -1.27
N GLN A 46 50.17 -1.46 -1.14
CA GLN A 46 50.79 -2.37 -2.10
C GLN A 46 50.08 -3.74 -2.00
N PRO A 47 49.53 -4.28 -3.11
CA PRO A 47 48.83 -5.56 -3.09
C PRO A 47 49.77 -6.77 -2.92
N ASP A 48 51.09 -6.57 -2.96
CA ASP A 48 52.08 -7.67 -2.97
C ASP A 48 52.50 -8.16 -1.57
N ASP A 49 52.11 -7.48 -0.48
CA ASP A 49 52.41 -7.89 0.91
C ASP A 49 51.19 -8.46 1.67
N ALA A 50 50.06 -8.64 0.99
CA ALA A 50 48.96 -9.43 1.55
C ALA A 50 49.16 -10.90 1.18
N PRO A 51 49.16 -11.85 2.14
CA PRO A 51 49.19 -13.27 1.81
C PRO A 51 48.10 -13.57 0.80
N LEU A 52 48.48 -14.07 -0.37
CA LEU A 52 47.55 -14.62 -1.35
C LEU A 52 46.68 -15.63 -0.60
N PRO A 53 45.35 -15.43 -0.49
CA PRO A 53 44.51 -16.48 0.06
C PRO A 53 44.68 -17.70 -0.84
N GLU A 54 45.02 -18.84 -0.23
CA GLU A 54 45.02 -20.13 -0.92
C GLU A 54 43.74 -20.24 -1.75
N GLN A 55 43.89 -20.60 -3.02
CA GLN A 55 42.76 -20.87 -3.90
C GLN A 55 41.80 -21.80 -3.16
N PRO A 56 40.51 -21.47 -3.02
CA PRO A 56 39.58 -22.39 -2.38
C PRO A 56 39.57 -23.66 -3.23
N ALA A 57 39.98 -24.78 -2.63
CA ALA A 57 39.70 -26.10 -3.17
C ALA A 57 38.22 -26.15 -3.54
N GLU A 58 37.90 -26.72 -4.71
CA GLU A 58 36.54 -26.84 -5.25
C GLU A 58 35.55 -27.15 -4.12
N GLU A 59 34.74 -26.16 -3.75
CA GLU A 59 33.77 -26.31 -2.68
C GLU A 59 32.79 -27.42 -3.07
N GLU A 60 32.86 -28.56 -2.37
CA GLU A 60 31.80 -29.55 -2.42
C GLU A 60 30.47 -28.84 -2.17
N LYS A 61 29.57 -28.91 -3.16
CA LYS A 61 28.24 -28.31 -3.12
C LYS A 61 27.55 -28.72 -1.82
N ARG A 62 27.53 -27.84 -0.83
CA ARG A 62 26.74 -28.05 0.39
C ARG A 62 25.27 -27.90 0.04
N THR A 63 24.57 -29.03 -0.04
CA THR A 63 23.12 -29.08 -0.17
C THR A 63 22.49 -28.43 1.05
N ILE A 64 22.02 -27.19 0.89
CA ILE A 64 21.26 -26.48 1.93
C ILE A 64 19.96 -27.29 2.14
N LYS A 65 19.75 -27.81 3.35
CA LYS A 65 18.53 -28.55 3.72
C LYS A 65 17.30 -27.68 3.39
N ALA A 66 16.36 -28.26 2.64
CA ALA A 66 15.10 -27.61 2.30
C ALA A 66 14.41 -27.10 3.57
N TYR A 67 14.14 -25.79 3.62
CA TYR A 67 13.45 -25.16 4.73
C TYR A 67 12.01 -25.69 4.81
N GLN A 68 11.71 -26.49 5.84
CA GLN A 68 10.35 -26.89 6.16
C GLN A 68 9.71 -25.81 7.02
N ARG A 69 8.67 -25.15 6.49
CA ARG A 69 7.84 -24.23 7.26
C ARG A 69 6.90 -25.05 8.13
N GLY A 70 7.02 -24.95 9.45
CA GLY A 70 6.09 -25.58 10.38
C GLY A 70 4.65 -25.14 10.12
N THR A 71 3.73 -26.09 10.04
CA THR A 71 2.27 -25.89 10.06
C THR A 71 1.80 -25.57 11.48
N GLY A 72 2.51 -24.69 12.18
CA GLY A 72 2.03 -24.15 13.45
C GLY A 72 0.76 -23.33 13.19
N LYS A 73 -0.27 -23.51 14.03
CA LYS A 73 -1.42 -22.59 14.02
C LYS A 73 -0.84 -21.18 14.17
N LYS A 74 -1.03 -20.33 13.16
CA LYS A 74 -0.68 -18.91 13.26
C LYS A 74 -1.45 -18.36 14.46
N GLN A 75 -0.75 -18.04 15.53
CA GLN A 75 -1.29 -17.28 16.64
C GLN A 75 -1.63 -15.91 16.04
N ARG A 76 -2.91 -15.70 15.75
CA ARG A 76 -3.40 -14.41 15.28
C ARG A 76 -3.49 -13.53 16.52
N ASP A 77 -2.96 -12.32 16.44
CA ASP A 77 -3.12 -11.34 17.52
C ASP A 77 -4.61 -11.17 17.83
N ASP A 78 -4.93 -10.94 19.10
CA ASP A 78 -6.31 -10.88 19.56
C ASP A 78 -7.15 -9.88 18.74
N ASP A 79 -6.54 -8.78 18.27
CA ASP A 79 -7.18 -7.76 17.43
C ASP A 79 -7.58 -8.24 16.02
N CYS A 80 -7.07 -9.39 15.55
CA CYS A 80 -7.47 -9.95 14.27
C CYS A 80 -8.93 -10.41 14.29
N LEU A 81 -9.59 -10.30 13.14
CA LEU A 81 -10.95 -10.82 12.99
C LEU A 81 -10.95 -12.34 13.24
N ASN A 82 -11.68 -12.73 14.27
CA ASN A 82 -11.96 -14.11 14.64
C ASN A 82 -13.40 -14.46 14.21
N ASP A 83 -13.81 -15.71 14.41
CA ASP A 83 -15.15 -16.20 14.05
C ASP A 83 -16.30 -15.46 14.78
N THR A 84 -15.97 -14.67 15.81
CA THR A 84 -16.87 -13.79 16.56
C THR A 84 -17.24 -12.48 15.84
N GLY A 85 -16.61 -12.17 14.70
CA GLY A 85 -16.98 -11.02 13.88
C GLY A 85 -16.41 -9.68 14.35
N LEU A 86 -17.13 -8.59 14.05
CA LEU A 86 -16.73 -7.22 14.39
C LEU A 86 -16.90 -6.97 15.91
N ARG A 87 -15.84 -6.50 16.57
CA ARG A 87 -15.85 -6.20 18.02
C ARG A 87 -15.82 -4.68 18.24
N PHE A 88 -16.71 -4.21 19.11
CA PHE A 88 -16.84 -2.80 19.44
C PHE A 88 -17.42 -2.62 20.86
N THR A 89 -17.15 -1.48 21.49
CA THR A 89 -17.70 -1.11 22.81
C THR A 89 -19.14 -0.61 22.71
N ALA A 90 -19.84 -0.53 23.85
CA ALA A 90 -21.23 -0.06 23.91
C ALA A 90 -21.39 1.42 23.52
N ASP A 91 -20.30 2.20 23.54
CA ASP A 91 -20.30 3.62 23.21
C ASP A 91 -20.39 3.89 21.70
N VAL A 92 -20.16 2.86 20.87
CA VAL A 92 -20.16 3.01 19.41
C VAL A 92 -21.60 3.07 18.91
N PRO A 93 -21.99 4.09 18.13
CA PRO A 93 -23.34 4.20 17.62
C PRO A 93 -23.67 3.02 16.69
N VAL A 94 -24.80 2.37 16.94
CA VAL A 94 -25.32 1.26 16.14
C VAL A 94 -26.58 1.72 15.42
N GLU A 95 -26.57 1.69 14.09
CA GLU A 95 -27.74 1.94 13.26
C GLU A 95 -28.33 0.60 12.82
N VAL A 96 -29.60 0.35 13.18
CA VAL A 96 -30.31 -0.86 12.79
C VAL A 96 -30.98 -0.62 11.45
N ILE A 97 -30.63 -1.44 10.46
CA ILE A 97 -31.26 -1.46 9.14
C ILE A 97 -32.09 -2.73 9.07
N GLU A 98 -33.40 -2.57 9.25
CA GLU A 98 -34.36 -3.65 9.08
C GLU A 98 -34.63 -3.86 7.59
N GLN A 99 -34.32 -5.05 7.09
CA GLN A 99 -34.61 -5.41 5.72
C GLN A 99 -35.79 -6.37 5.69
N LEU A 100 -36.99 -5.79 5.70
CA LEU A 100 -38.23 -6.53 5.54
C LEU A 100 -38.41 -6.91 4.06
N PRO A 101 -38.64 -8.20 3.76
CA PRO A 101 -38.99 -8.65 2.43
C PRO A 101 -40.38 -8.12 2.05
N PRO A 102 -40.61 -7.82 0.76
CA PRO A 102 -41.92 -7.37 0.27
C PRO A 102 -43.03 -8.39 0.54
N GLU A 103 -42.69 -9.67 0.68
CA GLU A 103 -43.63 -10.76 1.00
C GLU A 103 -44.21 -10.64 2.42
N LEU A 104 -43.49 -10.03 3.37
CA LEU A 104 -43.97 -9.78 4.74
C LEU A 104 -44.69 -8.43 4.89
N THR A 105 -44.64 -7.56 3.89
CA THR A 105 -45.32 -6.25 3.89
C THR A 105 -46.49 -6.20 2.89
N GLY A 106 -46.65 -7.24 2.07
CA GLY A 106 -47.73 -7.37 1.09
C GLY A 106 -49.05 -7.88 1.67
N PRO A 107 -50.10 -8.02 0.83
CA PRO A 107 -51.44 -8.46 1.26
C PRO A 107 -51.48 -9.89 1.81
N ASP A 108 -50.48 -10.72 1.50
CA ASP A 108 -50.36 -12.11 1.99
C ASP A 108 -49.50 -12.24 3.26
N ALA A 109 -49.15 -11.14 3.93
CA ALA A 109 -48.25 -11.13 5.10
C ALA A 109 -48.69 -12.11 6.21
N ASP A 110 -50.00 -12.26 6.44
CA ASP A 110 -50.58 -13.14 7.47
C ASP A 110 -50.28 -14.64 7.23
N GLN A 111 -49.94 -15.00 5.98
CA GLN A 111 -49.63 -16.36 5.56
C GLN A 111 -48.19 -16.76 5.88
N TYR A 112 -47.37 -15.89 6.46
CA TYR A 112 -45.96 -16.19 6.77
C TYR A 112 -45.68 -16.13 8.27
N ASP A 113 -44.86 -17.07 8.76
CA ASP A 113 -44.31 -17.10 10.10
C ASP A 113 -42.83 -16.70 10.09
N ILE A 114 -42.42 -15.81 11.01
CA ILE A 114 -41.02 -15.45 11.22
C ILE A 114 -40.39 -16.50 12.15
N ILE A 115 -39.42 -17.26 11.64
CA ILE A 115 -38.73 -18.33 12.36
C ILE A 115 -37.56 -17.77 13.18
N GLY A 116 -36.90 -16.74 12.67
CA GLY A 116 -35.77 -16.10 13.35
C GLY A 116 -35.20 -14.95 12.56
N THR A 117 -34.16 -14.30 13.10
CA THR A 117 -33.54 -13.14 12.47
C THR A 117 -32.06 -13.42 12.24
N LYS A 118 -31.60 -13.20 11.01
CA LYS A 118 -30.18 -13.26 10.66
C LYS A 118 -29.59 -11.85 10.72
N THR A 119 -28.70 -11.65 11.68
CA THR A 119 -28.03 -10.36 11.92
C THR A 119 -26.65 -10.34 11.28
N THR A 120 -26.32 -9.25 10.58
CA THR A 120 -24.96 -9.00 10.07
C THR A 120 -24.51 -7.60 10.44
N TYR A 121 -23.30 -7.49 10.99
CA TYR A 121 -22.69 -6.22 11.38
C TYR A 121 -21.75 -5.72 10.29
N ARG A 122 -21.82 -4.43 9.98
CA ARG A 122 -20.89 -3.72 9.08
C ARG A 122 -20.39 -2.44 9.72
N LEU A 123 -19.15 -2.07 9.42
CA LEU A 123 -18.55 -0.83 9.89
C LEU A 123 -18.61 0.23 8.79
N ALA A 124 -19.28 1.34 9.09
CA ALA A 124 -19.41 2.52 8.24
C ALA A 124 -18.70 3.73 8.83
N GLN A 125 -18.35 4.68 7.98
CA GLN A 125 -17.73 5.94 8.37
C GLN A 125 -18.64 7.11 8.00
N ARG A 126 -19.02 7.90 9.01
CA ARG A 126 -19.71 9.19 8.84
C ARG A 126 -18.68 10.31 8.90
N ALA A 127 -19.10 11.55 8.61
CA ALA A 127 -18.19 12.70 8.50
C ALA A 127 -17.27 12.92 9.73
N SER A 128 -17.71 12.53 10.94
CA SER A 128 -16.92 12.72 12.18
C SER A 128 -16.91 11.49 13.10
N SER A 129 -17.53 10.38 12.72
CA SER A 129 -17.67 9.20 13.58
C SER A 129 -17.70 7.90 12.80
N TYR A 130 -17.47 6.80 13.51
CA TYR A 130 -17.68 5.46 12.99
C TYR A 130 -19.02 4.92 13.51
N VAL A 131 -19.76 4.25 12.65
CA VAL A 131 -21.08 3.70 12.96
C VAL A 131 -21.09 2.22 12.60
N VAL A 132 -21.67 1.40 13.47
CA VAL A 132 -21.90 -0.01 13.18
C VAL A 132 -23.31 -0.17 12.61
N LEU A 133 -23.40 -0.61 11.36
CA LEU A 133 -24.67 -0.95 10.72
C LEU A 133 -25.04 -2.39 11.10
N LYS A 134 -26.13 -2.55 11.83
CA LYS A 134 -26.72 -3.85 12.17
C LYS A 134 -27.83 -4.14 11.16
N CYS A 135 -27.54 -4.95 10.16
CA CYS A 135 -28.57 -5.37 9.19
C CYS A 135 -29.29 -6.61 9.73
N GLU A 136 -30.59 -6.46 9.97
CA GLU A 136 -31.47 -7.53 10.45
C GLU A 136 -32.33 -8.03 9.31
N ARG A 137 -32.32 -9.35 9.09
CA ARG A 137 -33.08 -10.01 8.04
C ARG A 137 -33.94 -11.11 8.63
N PRO A 138 -35.28 -11.02 8.52
CA PRO A 138 -36.14 -12.09 8.99
C PRO A 138 -35.98 -13.33 8.09
N VAL A 139 -35.90 -14.48 8.73
CA VAL A 139 -36.04 -15.80 8.13
C VAL A 139 -37.49 -16.20 8.33
N PHE A 140 -38.23 -16.41 7.26
CA PHE A 140 -39.66 -16.63 7.32
C PHE A 140 -40.07 -17.82 6.45
N ARG A 141 -41.23 -18.40 6.77
CA ARG A 141 -41.79 -19.56 6.08
C ARG A 141 -43.29 -19.37 5.90
N ARG A 142 -43.83 -19.81 4.78
CA ARG A 142 -45.27 -19.81 4.54
C ARG A 142 -45.97 -20.86 5.39
N LYS A 143 -47.02 -20.47 6.11
CA LYS A 143 -47.90 -21.34 6.89
C LYS A 143 -48.53 -22.41 5.99
N GLY A 144 -48.56 -23.65 6.46
CA GLY A 144 -49.23 -24.77 5.78
C GLY A 144 -48.47 -25.40 4.61
N THR A 145 -47.24 -24.96 4.29
CA THR A 145 -46.41 -25.65 3.29
C THR A 145 -45.08 -26.08 3.89
N ASP A 146 -44.63 -27.30 3.57
CA ASP A 146 -43.32 -27.85 4.00
C ASP A 146 -42.14 -27.26 3.17
N GLN A 147 -42.27 -25.97 2.83
CA GLN A 147 -41.28 -25.23 2.06
C GLN A 147 -40.09 -24.87 2.95
N LYS A 148 -38.90 -24.88 2.34
CA LYS A 148 -37.65 -24.47 3.01
C LYS A 148 -37.77 -23.00 3.48
N PRO A 149 -37.20 -22.65 4.64
CA PRO A 149 -37.18 -21.27 5.12
C PRO A 149 -36.56 -20.33 4.07
N VAL A 150 -37.26 -19.25 3.76
CA VAL A 150 -36.79 -18.22 2.83
C VAL A 150 -36.18 -17.09 3.64
N THR A 151 -35.11 -16.50 3.13
CA THR A 151 -34.46 -15.35 3.75
C THR A 151 -34.15 -14.33 2.67
N THR A 152 -34.41 -13.06 2.96
CA THR A 152 -34.01 -11.96 2.08
C THR A 152 -32.51 -12.03 1.79
N PRO A 153 -32.07 -11.91 0.53
CA PRO A 153 -30.65 -11.88 0.20
C PRO A 153 -29.95 -10.78 1.00
N ALA A 154 -28.69 -11.02 1.38
CA ALA A 154 -27.92 -10.01 2.09
C ALA A 154 -27.78 -8.75 1.22
N PRO A 155 -27.71 -7.55 1.81
CA PRO A 155 -27.52 -6.34 1.03
C PRO A 155 -26.21 -6.46 0.25
N PHE A 156 -26.23 -6.01 -1.01
CA PHE A 156 -25.03 -6.00 -1.84
C PHE A 156 -23.90 -5.29 -1.08
N ASN A 157 -22.71 -5.89 -1.10
CA ASN A 157 -21.51 -5.25 -0.58
C ASN A 157 -20.48 -5.19 -1.71
N VAL A 158 -19.74 -4.09 -1.75
CA VAL A 158 -18.68 -3.89 -2.74
C VAL A 158 -17.59 -4.96 -2.61
N LEU A 159 -17.33 -5.40 -1.38
CA LEU A 159 -16.44 -6.52 -1.10
C LEU A 159 -17.24 -7.68 -0.52
N ASP A 160 -17.19 -8.83 -1.19
CA ASP A 160 -17.84 -10.06 -0.72
C ASP A 160 -17.38 -10.44 0.69
N ASN A 161 -18.35 -10.78 1.54
CA ASN A 161 -18.19 -11.17 2.94
C ASN A 161 -17.31 -10.22 3.77
N SER A 162 -17.27 -8.94 3.39
CA SER A 162 -16.53 -7.92 4.12
C SER A 162 -17.38 -7.30 5.23
N LEU A 163 -16.74 -6.98 6.35
CA LEU A 163 -17.33 -6.14 7.41
C LEU A 163 -17.34 -4.66 7.03
N ALA A 164 -16.50 -4.25 6.07
CA ALA A 164 -16.39 -2.85 5.72
C ALA A 164 -17.55 -2.44 4.81
N ASP A 165 -18.20 -1.34 5.17
CA ASP A 165 -19.12 -0.64 4.29
C ASP A 165 -18.35 0.23 3.27
N VAL A 166 -19.04 0.64 2.20
CA VAL A 166 -18.49 1.50 1.15
C VAL A 166 -17.97 2.82 1.72
N SER A 167 -18.69 3.39 2.68
CA SER A 167 -18.31 4.64 3.34
C SER A 167 -16.96 4.53 4.07
N LEU A 168 -16.72 3.41 4.76
CA LEU A 168 -15.44 3.14 5.42
C LEU A 168 -14.32 2.95 4.38
N LEU A 169 -14.55 2.18 3.32
CA LEU A 169 -13.54 1.98 2.27
C LEU A 169 -13.15 3.30 1.61
N ALA A 170 -14.13 4.13 1.26
CA ALA A 170 -13.89 5.46 0.69
C ALA A 170 -13.10 6.35 1.66
N GLY A 171 -13.50 6.41 2.94
CA GLY A 171 -12.80 7.21 3.94
C GLY A 171 -11.37 6.76 4.18
N LEU A 172 -11.10 5.45 4.28
CA LEU A 172 -9.74 4.92 4.41
C LEU A 172 -8.84 5.30 3.23
N LEU A 173 -9.37 5.24 2.00
CA LEU A 173 -8.62 5.60 0.79
C LEU A 173 -8.35 7.10 0.73
N VAL A 174 -9.35 7.94 0.96
CA VAL A 174 -9.22 9.40 0.98
C VAL A 174 -8.23 9.82 2.06
N ASP A 175 -8.39 9.34 3.28
CA ASP A 175 -7.48 9.66 4.39
C ASP A 175 -6.04 9.24 4.07
N LYS A 176 -5.84 8.07 3.44
CA LYS A 176 -4.50 7.56 3.12
C LYS A 176 -3.84 8.32 1.97
N PHE A 177 -4.57 8.57 0.89
CA PHE A 177 -4.01 9.05 -0.37
C PHE A 177 -4.16 10.56 -0.58
N GLN A 178 -5.29 11.14 -0.16
CA GLN A 178 -5.54 12.58 -0.26
C GLN A 178 -4.95 13.34 0.93
N PHE A 179 -5.16 12.85 2.15
CA PHE A 179 -4.75 13.54 3.39
C PHE A 179 -3.47 12.98 4.02
N HIS A 180 -2.81 12.03 3.35
CA HIS A 180 -1.55 11.43 3.79
C HIS A 180 -1.57 10.87 5.23
N LEU A 181 -2.73 10.45 5.71
CA LEU A 181 -2.89 9.86 7.03
C LEU A 181 -2.50 8.38 6.99
N PRO A 182 -1.37 7.96 7.61
CA PRO A 182 -0.91 6.59 7.51
C PRO A 182 -1.86 5.61 8.21
N LEU A 183 -1.93 4.37 7.72
CA LEU A 183 -2.88 3.36 8.21
C LEU A 183 -2.73 3.03 9.70
N TYR A 184 -1.53 3.17 10.27
CA TYR A 184 -1.36 2.96 11.71
C TYR A 184 -2.10 4.04 12.52
N ARG A 185 -2.14 5.28 12.02
CA ARG A 185 -2.80 6.40 12.69
C ARG A 185 -4.32 6.33 12.51
N GLN A 186 -4.77 5.88 11.33
CA GLN A 186 -6.18 5.55 11.12
C GLN A 186 -6.64 4.42 12.05
N HIS A 187 -5.82 3.36 12.18
CA HIS A 187 -6.06 2.25 13.11
C HIS A 187 -6.20 2.73 14.56
N GLN A 188 -5.29 3.59 15.03
CA GLN A 188 -5.40 4.20 16.36
C GLN A 188 -6.70 4.99 16.55
N ARG A 189 -7.14 5.77 15.55
CA ARG A 189 -8.41 6.51 15.62
C ARG A 189 -9.62 5.56 15.72
N ILE A 190 -9.61 4.46 14.98
CA ILE A 190 -10.68 3.44 15.01
C ILE A 190 -10.71 2.75 16.39
N GLN A 191 -9.54 2.42 16.93
CA GLN A 191 -9.41 1.83 18.26
C GLN A 191 -9.88 2.78 19.37
N GLN A 192 -9.54 4.07 19.28
CA GLN A 192 -10.01 5.11 20.20
C GLN A 192 -11.53 5.34 20.10
N ALA A 193 -12.12 5.11 18.93
CA ALA A 193 -13.56 5.12 18.75
C ALA A 193 -14.24 3.85 19.27
N GLY A 194 -13.53 2.98 20.01
CA GLY A 194 -14.12 1.79 20.64
C GLY A 194 -14.23 0.58 19.73
N ILE A 195 -13.62 0.58 18.54
CA ILE A 195 -13.72 -0.52 17.56
C ILE A 195 -12.40 -1.29 17.50
N THR A 196 -12.46 -2.60 17.74
CA THR A 196 -11.28 -3.47 17.74
C THR A 196 -11.12 -4.13 16.37
N LEU A 197 -10.15 -3.64 15.60
CA LEU A 197 -9.76 -4.19 14.29
C LEU A 197 -8.24 -4.31 14.20
N SER A 198 -7.73 -5.32 13.52
CA SER A 198 -6.29 -5.42 13.28
C SER A 198 -5.84 -4.51 12.14
N ARG A 199 -4.60 -4.01 12.25
CA ARG A 199 -3.95 -3.25 11.17
C ARG A 199 -3.81 -4.04 9.87
N SER A 200 -3.65 -5.36 9.96
CA SER A 200 -3.60 -6.25 8.79
C SER A 200 -4.94 -6.27 8.05
N THR A 201 -6.06 -6.24 8.77
CA THR A 201 -7.40 -6.13 8.19
C THR A 201 -7.54 -4.84 7.39
N LEU A 202 -7.17 -3.69 7.97
CA LEU A 202 -7.22 -2.40 7.27
C LEU A 202 -6.35 -2.39 5.99
N THR A 203 -5.16 -3.00 6.07
CA THR A 203 -4.26 -3.11 4.91
C THR A 203 -4.89 -3.95 3.80
N ASN A 204 -5.55 -5.07 4.16
CA ASN A 204 -6.24 -5.92 3.19
C ASN A 204 -7.47 -5.24 2.59
N LEU A 205 -8.24 -4.48 3.38
CA LEU A 205 -9.40 -3.72 2.91
C LEU A 205 -8.97 -2.66 1.89
N VAL A 206 -7.92 -1.90 2.20
CA VAL A 206 -7.36 -0.90 1.28
C VAL A 206 -6.86 -1.55 0.00
N LYS A 207 -6.15 -2.68 0.09
CA LYS A 207 -5.69 -3.41 -1.10
C LYS A 207 -6.85 -3.82 -1.99
N ARG A 208 -7.86 -4.50 -1.43
CA ARG A 208 -9.04 -4.95 -2.18
C ARG A 208 -9.80 -3.78 -2.79
N ALA A 209 -9.89 -2.65 -2.09
CA ALA A 209 -10.54 -1.46 -2.62
C ALA A 209 -9.76 -0.83 -3.78
N ILE A 210 -8.42 -0.82 -3.73
CA ILE A 210 -7.57 -0.38 -4.85
C ILE A 210 -7.73 -1.29 -6.06
N ASP A 211 -7.84 -2.61 -5.85
CA ASP A 211 -8.03 -3.57 -6.95
C ASP A 211 -9.33 -3.29 -7.73
N LEU A 212 -10.38 -2.80 -7.06
CA LEU A 212 -11.65 -2.39 -7.71
C LEU A 212 -11.51 -1.12 -8.56
N LEU A 213 -10.54 -0.26 -8.28
CA LEU A 213 -10.27 0.95 -9.06
C LEU A 213 -9.45 0.68 -10.31
N ARG A 214 -8.97 -0.56 -10.51
CA ARG A 214 -8.13 -0.92 -11.64
C ARG A 214 -8.72 -0.59 -13.01
N PRO A 215 -10.01 -0.85 -13.31
CA PRO A 215 -10.60 -0.51 -14.60
C PRO A 215 -10.59 1.00 -14.90
N ILE A 216 -10.72 1.84 -13.86
CA ILE A 216 -10.65 3.29 -14.00
C ILE A 216 -9.22 3.71 -14.36
N VAL A 217 -8.23 3.14 -13.68
CA VAL A 217 -6.81 3.39 -13.99
C VAL A 217 -6.47 2.95 -15.40
N ASP A 218 -6.93 1.78 -15.82
CA ASP A 218 -6.67 1.28 -17.19
C ASP A 218 -7.32 2.19 -18.24
N ALA A 219 -8.58 2.62 -18.04
CA ALA A 219 -9.26 3.56 -18.94
C ALA A 219 -8.58 4.95 -18.98
N GLN A 220 -8.14 5.47 -17.83
CA GLN A 220 -7.34 6.69 -17.78
C GLN A 220 -6.02 6.51 -18.54
N THR A 221 -5.38 5.33 -18.41
CA THR A 221 -4.08 5.02 -19.03
C THR A 221 -4.20 5.04 -20.54
N ASP A 222 -5.22 4.37 -21.06
CA ASP A 222 -5.53 4.37 -22.49
C ASP A 222 -5.78 5.79 -23.02
N ASN A 223 -6.49 6.63 -22.24
CA ASN A 223 -6.74 8.02 -22.63
C ASN A 223 -5.46 8.86 -22.68
N VAL A 224 -4.61 8.75 -21.66
CA VAL A 224 -3.33 9.48 -21.60
C VAL A 224 -2.40 9.03 -22.73
N LEU A 225 -2.34 7.74 -23.04
CA LEU A 225 -1.51 7.20 -24.14
C LEU A 225 -1.98 7.61 -25.54
N ARG A 226 -3.27 7.91 -25.72
CA ARG A 226 -3.82 8.43 -27.00
C ARG A 226 -3.57 9.91 -27.20
N SER A 227 -3.06 10.62 -26.19
CA SER A 227 -2.87 12.06 -26.26
C SER A 227 -1.75 12.44 -27.24
N ARG A 228 -1.89 13.60 -27.90
CA ARG A 228 -0.88 14.12 -28.84
C ARG A 228 0.45 14.49 -28.15
N VAL A 229 0.38 14.88 -26.88
CA VAL A 229 1.52 15.36 -26.10
C VAL A 229 1.45 14.71 -24.73
N LEU A 230 2.47 13.93 -24.39
CA LEU A 230 2.61 13.27 -23.11
C LEU A 230 3.64 14.05 -22.28
N ALA A 231 3.24 14.56 -21.13
CA ALA A 231 4.17 15.08 -20.13
C ALA A 231 4.48 13.96 -19.12
N MET A 232 5.75 13.87 -18.72
CA MET A 232 6.22 12.85 -17.79
C MET A 232 7.24 13.48 -16.85
N ASP A 233 7.04 13.33 -15.54
CA ASP A 233 7.96 13.84 -14.51
C ASP A 233 8.79 12.68 -13.92
N GLU A 234 10.01 12.94 -13.47
CA GLU A 234 10.87 11.94 -12.81
C GLU A 234 10.87 12.17 -11.31
N THR A 235 10.17 11.32 -10.55
CA THR A 235 10.21 11.40 -9.08
C THR A 235 11.00 10.24 -8.49
N PRO A 236 12.19 10.48 -7.90
CA PRO A 236 12.95 9.42 -7.23
C PRO A 236 12.29 9.06 -5.89
N ILE A 237 12.04 7.76 -5.67
CA ILE A 237 11.47 7.24 -4.44
C ILE A 237 12.36 6.18 -3.81
N LYS A 238 12.27 5.98 -2.50
CA LYS A 238 12.92 4.85 -1.83
C LYS A 238 11.93 3.69 -1.73
N ALA A 239 12.17 2.61 -2.46
CA ALA A 239 11.27 1.47 -2.55
C ALA A 239 12.04 0.14 -2.51
N GLY A 240 11.66 -0.75 -1.60
CA GLY A 240 12.28 -2.07 -1.43
C GLY A 240 13.60 -2.03 -0.64
N HIS A 241 13.89 -3.10 0.09
CA HIS A 241 15.17 -3.24 0.81
C HIS A 241 16.30 -3.56 -0.17
N LEU A 242 17.47 -2.97 0.06
CA LEU A 242 18.70 -3.28 -0.66
C LEU A 242 19.23 -4.66 -0.17
N GLY A 243 18.61 -5.73 -0.67
CA GLY A 243 19.02 -7.12 -0.40
C GLY A 243 18.52 -7.69 0.94
N ARG A 244 18.22 -9.00 0.94
CA ARG A 244 18.29 -9.83 2.16
C ARG A 244 19.73 -10.32 2.30
N ALA A 245 20.27 -10.24 3.51
CA ALA A 245 21.59 -10.72 3.93
C ALA A 245 22.78 -10.11 3.17
N GLY A 246 23.07 -8.84 3.44
CA GLY A 246 24.35 -8.18 3.14
C GLY A 246 24.67 -7.14 4.22
N PRO A 247 25.93 -6.68 4.37
CA PRO A 247 26.43 -5.95 5.55
C PRO A 247 25.83 -4.56 5.77
N GLN A 248 24.89 -4.08 4.94
CA GLN A 248 24.22 -2.80 5.10
C GLN A 248 22.73 -2.98 5.36
N LYS A 249 22.42 -3.43 6.57
CA LYS A 249 21.07 -3.56 7.11
C LYS A 249 20.39 -2.17 7.10
N GLY A 250 19.27 -2.04 6.38
CA GLY A 250 18.40 -0.85 6.47
C GLY A 250 18.47 0.16 5.32
N LYS A 251 19.32 0.00 4.30
CA LYS A 251 19.26 0.86 3.12
C LYS A 251 18.12 0.43 2.18
N MET A 252 17.34 1.39 1.70
CA MET A 252 16.28 1.17 0.71
C MET A 252 16.84 1.41 -0.70
N LYS A 253 16.43 0.60 -1.68
CA LYS A 253 16.72 0.83 -3.10
C LYS A 253 16.07 2.14 -3.54
N THR A 254 16.79 2.93 -4.33
CA THR A 254 16.17 4.04 -5.07
C THR A 254 15.42 3.44 -6.24
N GLY A 255 14.12 3.66 -6.30
CA GLY A 255 13.28 3.42 -7.47
C GLY A 255 12.86 4.75 -8.08
N TRP A 256 12.33 4.68 -9.29
CA TRP A 256 11.83 5.85 -10.00
C TRP A 256 10.36 5.71 -10.27
N PHE A 257 9.67 6.84 -10.16
CA PHE A 257 8.25 6.95 -10.38
C PHE A 257 8.02 7.98 -11.48
N TRP A 258 7.31 7.57 -12.52
CA TRP A 258 7.07 8.38 -13.71
C TRP A 258 5.58 8.66 -13.85
N PRO A 259 5.05 9.73 -13.20
CA PRO A 259 3.69 10.15 -13.43
C PRO A 259 3.58 10.74 -14.84
N CYS A 260 2.70 10.15 -15.64
CA CYS A 260 2.34 10.64 -16.96
C CYS A 260 1.07 11.47 -16.86
N ASN A 261 1.05 12.66 -17.46
CA ASN A 261 -0.10 13.56 -17.47
C ASN A 261 -0.34 14.18 -18.86
N TYR A 262 -1.59 14.56 -19.10
CA TYR A 262 -2.02 15.33 -20.27
C TYR A 262 -2.46 16.73 -19.82
N PRO A 263 -1.93 17.84 -20.40
CA PRO A 263 -2.11 19.19 -19.86
C PRO A 263 -3.56 19.72 -19.82
N GLN A 264 -4.52 19.11 -20.54
CA GLN A 264 -5.92 19.57 -20.55
C GLN A 264 -6.80 18.84 -19.50
N ILE A 265 -6.31 17.76 -18.88
CA ILE A 265 -7.04 16.98 -17.87
C ILE A 265 -6.03 16.58 -16.78
N ILE A 266 -6.22 17.06 -15.55
CA ILE A 266 -5.40 16.65 -14.40
C ILE A 266 -5.76 15.19 -14.05
N SER A 267 -5.17 14.25 -14.78
CA SER A 267 -5.21 12.82 -14.49
C SER A 267 -3.77 12.34 -14.40
N TYR A 268 -3.40 11.85 -13.22
CA TYR A 268 -2.07 11.35 -12.93
C TYR A 268 -2.08 9.83 -13.00
N ILE A 269 -1.25 9.26 -13.87
CA ILE A 269 -1.10 7.81 -14.00
C ILE A 269 0.35 7.46 -13.77
N SER A 270 0.54 6.44 -12.96
CA SER A 270 1.77 6.21 -12.23
C SER A 270 2.34 4.85 -12.58
N ILE A 271 3.44 4.83 -13.33
CA ILE A 271 4.14 3.60 -13.70
C ILE A 271 5.37 3.47 -12.79
N LEU A 272 5.42 2.41 -11.97
CA LEU A 272 6.56 2.10 -11.12
C LEU A 272 7.47 1.09 -11.83
N LEU A 273 8.70 1.49 -12.16
CA LEU A 273 9.75 0.59 -12.63
C LEU A 273 10.84 0.49 -11.55
N ILE A 274 11.01 -0.70 -10.98
CA ILE A 274 12.12 -1.00 -10.06
C ILE A 274 13.21 -1.64 -10.93
N LYS A 275 14.32 -0.93 -11.15
CA LYS A 275 15.56 -1.52 -11.69
C LYS A 275 16.40 -2.13 -10.55
#